data_AF-T1CCN1-F1
#
_entry.id   AF-T1CCN1-F1
#
_cell.length_a   1.000
_cell.length_b   1.000
_cell.length_c   1.000
_cell.angle_alpha   90.00
_cell.angle_beta   90.00
_cell.angle_gamma   90.00
#
_symmetry.space_group_name_H-M   'P 1'
#
loop_
_entity.id
_entity.type
_entity.pdbx_description
1 polymer ?
#
loop_
_entity_poly.entity_id
_entity_poly.type
_entity_poly.pdbx_seq_one_letter_code
_entity_poly.pdbx_strand_id
1 'polypeptide(L)'
;MYAAGDVVDQRYKLETLAAREGAIVALNIFNHLENGISIQQIPWAVFTEPQFASVGYTEAEYSSRFGKAESRIVPLHQFQRRGFSGKIRACSK
;
A
#
# COMPACT_ATOMS: atom_id res chain seq x y z
N MET A 1 -9.59 1.79 -25.76
CA MET A 1 -9.02 2.96 -25.07
C MET A 1 -8.63 2.51 -23.66
N TYR A 2 -7.38 2.76 -23.23
CA TYR A 2 -6.89 2.41 -21.89
C TYR A 2 -6.60 3.68 -21.08
N ALA A 3 -6.74 3.61 -19.76
CA ALA A 3 -6.45 4.70 -18.84
C ALA A 3 -5.61 4.16 -17.67
N ALA A 4 -4.63 4.93 -17.20
CA ALA A 4 -3.71 4.55 -16.12
C ALA A 4 -3.30 5.80 -15.32
N GLY A 5 -3.06 5.64 -14.02
CA GLY A 5 -2.67 6.72 -13.11
C GLY A 5 -3.85 7.54 -12.57
N ASP A 6 -3.62 8.82 -12.31
CA ASP A 6 -4.55 9.68 -11.57
C ASP A 6 -5.87 10.01 -12.29
N VAL A 7 -5.95 9.68 -13.59
CA VAL A 7 -7.16 9.79 -14.40
C VAL A 7 -8.19 8.71 -14.07
N VAL A 8 -7.75 7.58 -13.51
CA VAL A 8 -8.61 6.49 -13.10
C VAL A 8 -9.23 6.83 -11.74
N ASP A 9 -10.51 6.54 -11.56
CA ASP A 9 -11.17 6.70 -10.25
C ASP A 9 -10.70 5.58 -9.30
N GLN A 10 -9.61 5.87 -8.58
CA GLN A 10 -8.98 4.94 -7.66
C GLN A 10 -8.66 5.58 -6.31
N ARG A 11 -8.54 4.72 -5.28
CA ARG A 11 -8.36 5.15 -3.88
C ARG A 11 -7.08 5.95 -3.65
N TYR A 12 -5.99 5.60 -4.33
CA TYR A 12 -4.68 6.18 -4.12
C TYR A 12 -4.18 6.83 -5.41
N LYS A 13 -3.71 8.07 -5.30
CA LYS A 13 -3.07 8.84 -6.37
C LYS A 13 -1.59 8.93 -6.09
N LEU A 14 -0.87 7.85 -6.40
CA LEU A 14 0.56 7.70 -6.11
C LEU A 14 1.33 7.58 -7.41
N GLU A 15 2.45 8.29 -7.50
CA GLU A 15 3.35 8.24 -8.67
C GLU A 15 3.81 6.81 -8.96
N THR A 16 4.22 6.07 -7.92
CA THR A 16 4.66 4.67 -8.05
C THR A 16 3.56 3.72 -8.52
N LEU A 17 2.29 4.03 -8.20
CA LEU A 17 1.13 3.28 -8.67
C LEU A 17 0.88 3.58 -10.15
N ALA A 18 0.85 4.85 -10.54
CA ALA A 18 0.67 5.27 -11.93
C ALA A 18 1.74 4.67 -12.86
N ALA A 19 3.00 4.65 -12.42
CA ALA A 19 4.09 4.03 -13.17
C ALA A 19 3.87 2.51 -13.38
N ARG A 20 3.45 1.81 -12.33
CA ARG A 20 3.15 0.36 -12.39
C ARG A 20 1.94 0.06 -13.27
N GLU A 21 0.90 0.88 -13.18
CA GLU A 21 -0.28 0.80 -14.05
C GLU A 21 0.07 1.00 -15.51
N GLY A 22 0.85 2.03 -15.84
CA GLY A 22 1.31 2.27 -17.20
C GLY A 22 2.09 1.09 -17.77
N ALA A 23 3.00 0.50 -16.99
CA ALA A 23 3.76 -0.67 -17.40
C ALA A 23 2.87 -1.89 -17.65
N ILE A 24 1.90 -2.16 -16.78
CA ILE A 24 0.99 -3.30 -16.94
C ILE A 24 0.05 -3.09 -18.14
N VAL A 25 -0.46 -1.88 -18.34
CA VAL A 25 -1.28 -1.57 -19.53
C VAL A 25 -0.48 -1.78 -20.81
N ALA A 26 0.77 -1.31 -20.88
CA ALA A 26 1.63 -1.55 -22.03
C ALA A 26 1.85 -3.05 -22.28
N LEU A 27 2.18 -3.82 -21.24
CA LEU A 27 2.38 -5.27 -21.34
C LEU A 27 1.10 -6.00 -21.78
N ASN A 28 -0.05 -5.57 -21.29
CA ASN A 28 -1.35 -6.13 -21.65
C ASN A 28 -1.68 -5.88 -23.12
N ILE A 29 -1.35 -4.69 -23.65
CA ILE A 29 -1.50 -4.35 -25.07
C ILE A 29 -0.60 -5.22 -25.95
N PHE A 30 0.68 -5.38 -25.59
CA PHE A 30 1.64 -6.13 -26.40
C PHE A 30 1.43 -7.65 -26.36
N ASN A 31 1.06 -8.19 -25.19
CA ASN A 31 0.96 -9.64 -24.98
C ASN A 31 -0.48 -10.17 -25.01
N HIS A 32 -1.47 -9.31 -25.28
CA HIS A 32 -2.89 -9.65 -25.21
C HIS A 32 -3.29 -10.30 -23.86
N LEU A 33 -2.73 -9.76 -22.76
CA LEU A 33 -3.00 -10.23 -21.41
C LEU A 33 -4.00 -9.31 -20.71
N GLU A 34 -4.70 -9.84 -19.70
CA GLU A 34 -5.66 -9.09 -18.88
C GLU A 34 -5.18 -9.03 -17.42
N ASN A 35 -3.92 -8.64 -17.20
CA ASN A 35 -3.39 -8.55 -15.84
C ASN A 35 -3.97 -7.34 -15.11
N GLY A 36 -4.49 -7.57 -13.91
CA GLY A 36 -4.96 -6.54 -12.99
C GLY A 36 -3.96 -6.22 -11.87
N ILE A 37 -4.14 -5.07 -11.21
CA ILE A 37 -3.33 -4.65 -10.07
C ILE A 37 -4.17 -4.72 -8.79
N SER A 38 -3.60 -5.34 -7.74
CA SER A 38 -4.23 -5.36 -6.43
C SER A 38 -3.79 -4.17 -5.59
N ILE A 39 -4.75 -3.31 -5.24
CA ILE A 39 -4.53 -2.09 -4.43
C ILE A 39 -3.92 -2.40 -3.05
N GLN A 40 -4.14 -3.61 -2.55
CA GLN A 40 -3.65 -4.05 -1.23
C GLN A 40 -2.14 -4.25 -1.17
N GLN A 41 -1.47 -4.45 -2.30
CA GLN A 41 -0.02 -4.65 -2.35
C GLN A 41 0.75 -3.34 -2.56
N ILE A 42 0.05 -2.22 -2.69
CA ILE A 42 0.68 -0.92 -2.93
C ILE A 42 0.96 -0.25 -1.59
N PRO A 43 2.24 0.04 -1.28
CA PRO A 43 2.58 0.83 -0.11
C PRO A 43 2.27 2.30 -0.37
N TRP A 44 1.88 3.00 0.69
CA TRP A 44 1.83 4.46 0.71
C TRP A 44 2.63 4.99 1.90
N ALA A 45 3.18 6.18 1.75
CA ALA A 45 3.99 6.82 2.77
C ALA A 45 3.73 8.33 2.82
N VAL A 46 3.86 8.88 4.01
CA VAL A 46 3.85 10.31 4.30
C VAL A 46 5.20 10.67 4.90
N PHE A 47 5.95 11.51 4.19
CA PHE A 47 7.34 11.88 4.49
C PHE A 47 7.44 13.01 5.52
N THR A 48 6.63 12.96 6.57
CA THR A 48 6.78 13.85 7.74
C THR A 48 7.90 13.35 8.65
N GLU A 49 8.32 14.17 9.63
CA GLU A 49 9.10 13.71 10.77
C GLU A 49 8.16 13.60 11.98
N PRO A 50 7.87 12.40 12.50
CA PRO A 50 8.30 11.08 12.04
C PRO A 50 7.61 10.60 10.75
N GLN A 51 8.27 9.69 10.04
CA GLN A 51 7.75 9.12 8.80
C GLN A 51 6.63 8.12 9.10
N PHE A 52 5.56 8.18 8.30
CA PHE A 52 4.46 7.23 8.36
C PHE A 52 4.41 6.44 7.06
N ALA A 53 4.25 5.13 7.16
CA ALA A 53 4.06 4.26 6.01
C ALA A 53 3.06 3.16 6.36
N SER A 54 2.31 2.70 5.37
CA SER A 54 1.40 1.57 5.51
C SER A 54 1.23 0.84 4.18
N VAL A 55 0.96 -0.44 4.25
CA VAL A 55 0.71 -1.34 3.12
C VAL A 55 -0.31 -2.37 3.55
N GLY A 56 -1.18 -2.81 2.64
CA GLY A 56 -2.19 -3.83 2.95
C GLY A 56 -3.44 -3.27 3.62
N TYR A 57 -3.99 -4.08 4.53
CA TYR A 57 -5.23 -3.79 5.24
C TYR A 57 -4.98 -3.08 6.55
N THR A 58 -5.89 -2.17 6.89
CA THR A 58 -6.05 -1.73 8.29
C THR A 58 -6.72 -2.82 9.12
N GLU A 59 -6.54 -2.79 10.44
CA GLU A 59 -7.17 -3.72 11.38
C GLU A 59 -8.71 -3.73 11.23
N ALA A 60 -9.31 -2.55 11.06
CA ALA A 60 -10.75 -2.40 10.86
C ALA A 60 -11.22 -3.00 9.52
N GLU A 61 -10.50 -2.76 8.43
CA GLU A 61 -10.81 -3.35 7.12
C GLU A 61 -10.65 -4.88 7.14
N TYR A 62 -9.61 -5.37 7.81
CA TYR A 62 -9.34 -6.80 7.92
C TYR A 62 -10.41 -7.51 8.76
N SER A 63 -10.74 -6.97 9.94
CA SER A 63 -11.80 -7.52 10.80
C SER A 63 -13.17 -7.49 10.11
N SER A 64 -13.47 -6.43 9.35
CA SER A 64 -14.74 -6.35 8.59
C SER A 64 -14.84 -7.42 7.48
N ARG A 65 -13.72 -7.82 6.87
CA ARG A 65 -13.70 -8.79 5.76
C ARG A 65 -13.53 -10.24 6.21
N PHE A 66 -12.71 -10.47 7.24
CA PHE A 66 -12.25 -11.80 7.65
C PHE A 66 -12.62 -12.14 9.10
N GLY A 67 -13.33 -11.26 9.80
CA GLY A 67 -13.82 -11.45 11.17
C GLY A 67 -12.79 -11.09 12.24
N LYS A 68 -11.67 -11.83 12.31
CA LYS A 68 -10.67 -11.67 13.37
C LYS A 68 -9.36 -11.15 12.80
N ALA A 69 -8.86 -10.04 13.34
CA ALA A 69 -7.54 -9.50 13.05
C ALA A 69 -6.62 -9.73 14.26
N GLU A 70 -5.36 -10.13 14.04
CA GLU A 70 -4.32 -10.04 15.08
C GLU A 70 -3.45 -8.82 14.80
N SER A 71 -3.47 -7.84 15.71
CA SER A 71 -2.67 -6.63 15.62
C SER A 71 -1.68 -6.55 16.78
N ARG A 72 -0.44 -6.12 16.48
CA ARG A 72 0.58 -5.88 17.49
C ARG A 72 1.17 -4.49 17.25
N ILE A 73 1.24 -3.71 18.33
CA ILE A 73 1.82 -2.35 18.32
C ILE A 73 3.12 -2.41 19.10
N VAL A 74 4.23 -2.15 18.43
CA VAL A 74 5.54 -2.10 19.07
C VAL A 74 5.93 -0.63 19.24
N PRO A 75 6.12 -0.14 20.48
CA PRO A 75 6.57 1.21 20.70
C PRO A 75 8.02 1.36 20.22
N LEU A 76 8.28 2.47 19.54
CA LEU A 76 9.55 2.66 18.89
C LEU A 76 10.75 2.76 19.83
N HIS A 77 10.54 3.27 21.05
CA HIS A 77 11.61 3.38 22.05
C HIS A 77 12.27 2.03 22.39
N GLN A 78 11.59 0.92 22.08
CA GLN A 78 12.07 -0.43 22.34
C GLN A 78 13.13 -0.87 21.31
N PHE A 79 13.26 -0.13 20.20
CA PHE A 79 14.28 -0.34 19.19
C PHE A 79 15.54 0.50 19.49
N GLN A 80 16.69 -0.16 19.61
CA GLN A 80 17.98 0.52 19.86
C GLN A 80 18.55 1.27 18.63
N ARG A 81 17.86 1.30 17.49
CA ARG A 81 18.30 2.12 16.34
C ARG A 81 18.03 3.60 16.61
N ARG A 82 19.10 4.33 16.93
CA ARG A 82 19.10 5.80 16.98
C ARG A 82 18.60 6.38 15.65
N GLY A 83 17.68 7.33 15.73
CA GLY A 83 17.26 8.18 14.60
C GLY A 83 15.95 7.83 13.91
N PHE A 84 15.26 6.76 14.30
CA PHE A 84 13.90 6.49 13.82
C PHE A 84 12.90 7.05 14.84
N SER A 85 11.94 7.87 14.42
CA SER A 85 10.90 8.46 15.29
C SER A 85 9.47 8.00 14.97
N GLY A 86 9.25 6.99 14.11
CA GLY A 86 7.92 6.49 13.71
C GLY A 86 7.29 5.37 14.57
N LYS A 87 5.96 5.32 14.66
CA LYS A 87 5.22 4.18 15.24
C LYS A 87 5.08 3.06 14.20
N ILE A 88 5.48 1.84 14.55
CA ILE A 88 5.27 0.66 13.71
C ILE A 88 3.98 -0.04 14.14
N ARG A 89 2.99 -0.09 13.25
CA ARG A 89 1.79 -0.92 13.41
C ARG A 89 1.83 -2.03 12.37
N ALA A 90 1.74 -3.28 12.82
CA ALA A 90 1.63 -4.43 11.95
C ALA A 90 0.32 -5.16 12.28
N CYS A 91 -0.44 -5.49 11.23
CA CYS A 91 -1.60 -6.37 11.28
C CYS A 91 -1.23 -7.65 10.53
N SER A 92 -1.27 -8.80 11.21
CA SER A 92 -1.04 -10.11 10.59
C SER A 92 -2.33 -10.93 10.55
N LYS A 93 -2.31 -11.94 9.68
CA LYS A 93 -3.35 -12.97 9.54
C LYS A 93 -3.51 -13.79 10.81
#